data_AF-A0AAV8WM72-F1
#
_entry.id   AF-A0AAV8WM72-F1
#
_cell.length_a   1.000
_cell.length_b   1.000
_cell.length_c   1.000
_cell.angle_alpha   90.00
_cell.angle_beta   90.00
_cell.angle_gamma   90.00
#
_symmetry.space_group_name_H-M   'P 1'
#
loop_
_entity.id
_entity.type
_entity.pdbx_description
1 polymer ?
#
loop_
_entity_poly.entity_id
_entity_poly.type
_entity_poly.pdbx_seq_one_letter_code
_entity_poly.pdbx_strand_id
1 'polypeptide(L)'
;MKMSESRNISTLFSFDTEYSADSVEWCPHKPNQNVFVCACYHVKEKQTWDEPRKRVGRIFLFSITPERGLTLHQTVNTAAVLDQKWCHYKVAGISLLGVVNALKKIEVYKLNNDIQIELLSFYELQ
;
A
#
# COMPACT_ATOMS: atom_id res chain seq x y z
N MET A 1 -39.77 17.76 -6.34
CA MET A 1 -38.33 17.42 -6.40
C MET A 1 -38.02 16.50 -5.22
N LYS A 2 -37.88 15.19 -5.44
CA LYS A 2 -37.60 14.24 -4.35
C LYS A 2 -36.14 14.45 -3.92
N MET A 3 -35.93 14.82 -2.66
CA MET A 3 -34.61 14.78 -2.03
C MET A 3 -34.10 13.34 -2.10
N SER A 4 -32.98 13.11 -2.77
CA SER A 4 -32.31 11.82 -2.78
C SER A 4 -31.87 11.49 -1.36
N GLU A 5 -32.29 10.34 -0.84
CA GLU A 5 -31.81 9.80 0.44
C GLU A 5 -30.28 9.86 0.48
N SER A 6 -29.72 10.60 1.44
CA SER A 6 -28.29 10.60 1.68
C SER A 6 -27.92 9.17 2.07
N ARG A 7 -27.03 8.52 1.31
CA ARG A 7 -26.47 7.24 1.74
C ARG A 7 -25.83 7.46 3.11
N ASN A 8 -26.31 6.74 4.13
CA ASN A 8 -25.71 6.74 5.46
C ASN A 8 -24.32 6.10 5.35
N ILE A 9 -23.30 6.91 5.06
CA ILE A 9 -21.90 6.50 5.08
C ILE A 9 -21.41 6.68 6.52
N SER A 10 -21.11 5.58 7.20
CA SER A 10 -20.45 5.59 8.50
C SER A 10 -19.01 5.08 8.36
N THR A 11 -18.07 5.84 8.91
CA THR A 11 -16.68 5.38 9.02
C THR A 11 -16.61 4.29 10.08
N LEU A 12 -16.23 3.08 9.67
CA LEU A 12 -16.07 1.94 10.59
C LEU A 12 -14.73 1.99 11.33
N PHE A 13 -13.67 2.35 10.61
CA PHE A 13 -12.30 2.41 11.12
C PHE A 13 -11.56 3.59 10.50
N SER A 14 -10.66 4.18 11.27
CA SER A 14 -9.72 5.20 10.81
C SER A 14 -8.31 4.80 11.25
N PHE A 15 -7.32 5.10 10.41
CA PHE A 15 -5.92 4.88 10.71
C PHE A 15 -5.12 6.10 10.24
N ASP A 16 -4.27 6.64 11.12
CA ASP A 16 -3.36 7.71 10.76
C ASP A 16 -2.11 7.11 10.10
N THR A 17 -1.91 7.45 8.83
CA THR A 17 -0.80 6.95 8.02
C THR A 17 0.47 7.79 8.18
N GLU A 18 0.44 8.87 8.97
CA GLU A 18 1.48 9.89 9.18
C GLU A 18 1.88 10.69 7.93
N TYR A 19 1.81 10.07 6.75
CA TYR A 19 2.03 10.66 5.44
C TYR A 19 0.77 10.56 4.61
N SER A 20 0.60 11.44 3.62
CA SER A 20 -0.53 11.38 2.70
C SER A 20 -0.62 10.01 2.04
N ALA A 21 -1.68 9.27 2.37
CA ALA A 21 -2.06 8.04 1.68
C ALA A 21 -2.44 8.37 0.23
N ASP A 22 -1.94 7.58 -0.70
CA ASP A 22 -2.04 7.85 -2.13
C ASP A 22 -2.76 6.71 -2.88
N SER A 23 -2.56 5.46 -2.46
CA SER A 23 -3.20 4.30 -3.10
C SER A 23 -3.57 3.20 -2.09
N VAL A 24 -4.62 2.45 -2.43
CA VAL A 24 -5.06 1.24 -1.71
C VAL A 24 -5.35 0.14 -2.73
N GLU A 25 -4.79 -1.06 -2.52
CA GLU A 25 -4.95 -2.20 -3.42
C GLU A 25 -5.18 -3.51 -2.67
N TRP A 26 -6.25 -4.22 -3.03
CA TRP A 26 -6.66 -5.47 -2.39
C TRP A 26 -6.03 -6.67 -3.07
N CYS A 27 -5.59 -7.65 -2.27
CA CYS A 27 -5.08 -8.91 -2.80
C CYS A 27 -6.24 -9.68 -3.47
N PRO A 28 -6.15 -10.06 -4.75
CA PRO A 28 -7.26 -10.71 -5.47
C PRO A 28 -7.40 -12.20 -5.13
N HIS A 29 -6.43 -12.76 -4.41
CA HIS A 29 -6.26 -14.21 -4.29
C HIS A 29 -6.81 -14.78 -2.99
N LYS A 30 -7.56 -15.88 -3.09
CA LYS A 30 -7.94 -16.68 -1.92
C LYS A 30 -6.71 -17.26 -1.19
N PRO A 31 -6.75 -17.34 0.16
CA PRO A 31 -7.82 -16.87 1.05
C PRO A 31 -7.70 -15.38 1.45
N ASN A 32 -6.67 -14.69 1.00
CA ASN A 32 -6.24 -13.38 1.49
C ASN A 32 -6.99 -12.19 0.85
N GLN A 33 -8.23 -12.39 0.40
CA GLN A 33 -9.01 -11.34 -0.26
C GLN A 33 -9.42 -10.21 0.69
N ASN A 34 -9.26 -10.45 1.98
CA ASN A 34 -9.46 -9.49 3.05
C ASN A 34 -8.18 -8.68 3.38
N VAL A 35 -7.06 -9.00 2.72
CA VAL A 35 -5.77 -8.34 2.88
C VAL A 35 -5.61 -7.28 1.78
N PHE A 36 -5.09 -6.12 2.15
CA PHE A 36 -4.82 -5.04 1.22
C PHE A 36 -3.57 -4.26 1.63
N VAL A 37 -2.99 -3.55 0.67
CA VAL A 37 -1.92 -2.59 0.94
C VAL A 37 -2.45 -1.17 0.83
N CYS A 38 -1.93 -0.27 1.66
CA CYS A 38 -2.09 1.17 1.54
C CYS A 38 -0.69 1.78 1.42
N ALA A 39 -0.45 2.61 0.41
CA ALA A 39 0.85 3.24 0.23
C ALA A 39 0.77 4.76 0.33
N CYS A 40 1.89 5.34 0.74
CA CYS A 40 2.04 6.78 0.91
C CYS A 40 3.03 7.37 -0.07
N TYR A 41 2.72 8.60 -0.45
CA TYR A 41 3.59 9.47 -1.20
C TYR A 41 3.73 10.80 -0.46
N HIS A 42 4.95 11.15 -0.04
CA HIS A 42 5.20 12.41 0.64
C HIS A 42 6.51 13.05 0.19
N VAL A 43 6.46 14.34 -0.11
CA VAL A 43 7.65 15.16 -0.41
C VAL A 43 8.02 15.89 0.86
N LYS A 44 9.16 15.56 1.46
CA LYS A 44 9.64 16.27 2.65
C LYS A 44 9.98 17.71 2.30
N GLU A 45 9.65 18.59 3.24
CA GLU A 45 10.15 19.96 3.22
C GLU A 45 11.68 19.97 3.29
N LYS A 46 12.28 20.91 2.56
CA LYS A 46 13.72 21.12 2.61
C LYS A 46 14.09 21.80 3.92
N GLN A 47 15.14 21.35 4.60
CA GLN A 47 15.65 22.07 5.78
C GLN A 47 16.57 23.22 5.37
N THR A 48 17.27 23.05 4.24
CA THR A 48 18.15 24.05 3.64
C THR A 48 17.91 24.17 2.13
N TRP A 49 18.27 25.30 1.52
CA TRP A 49 18.05 25.53 0.08
C TRP A 49 18.78 24.51 -0.81
N ASP A 50 19.97 24.08 -0.37
CA ASP A 50 20.86 23.19 -1.10
C ASP A 50 20.49 21.70 -0.97
N GLU A 51 19.62 21.34 -0.03
CA GLU A 51 19.18 19.96 0.13
C GLU A 51 18.30 19.49 -1.05
N PRO A 52 18.55 18.29 -1.60
CA PRO A 52 17.66 17.70 -2.58
C PRO A 52 16.31 17.40 -1.95
N ARG A 53 15.22 17.62 -2.69
CA ARG A 53 13.88 17.26 -2.22
C ARG A 53 13.80 15.75 -2.02
N LYS A 54 13.58 15.31 -0.78
CA LYS A 54 13.45 13.89 -0.44
C LYS A 54 12.01 13.45 -0.58
N ARG A 55 11.76 12.43 -1.41
CA ARG A 55 10.45 11.79 -1.55
C ARG A 55 10.43 10.52 -0.71
N VAL A 56 9.63 10.50 0.34
CA VAL A 56 9.50 9.37 1.28
C VAL A 56 8.13 8.72 1.16
N GLY A 57 8.08 7.42 1.42
CA GLY A 57 6.86 6.64 1.34
C GLY A 57 6.86 5.53 2.37
N ARG A 58 5.69 4.92 2.50
CA ARG A 58 5.47 3.70 3.29
C ARG A 58 4.50 2.81 2.55
N ILE A 59 4.62 1.50 2.76
CA ILE A 59 3.60 0.53 2.40
C ILE A 59 3.10 -0.08 3.70
N PHE A 60 1.81 0.04 3.96
CA PHE A 60 1.13 -0.59 5.07
C PHE A 60 0.38 -1.80 4.56
N LEU A 61 0.59 -2.96 5.19
CA LEU A 61 -0.15 -4.19 4.91
C LEU A 61 -1.23 -4.37 5.97
N PHE A 62 -2.48 -4.32 5.54
CA PHE A 62 -3.64 -4.46 6.40
C PHE A 62 -4.43 -5.73 6.10
N SER A 63 -5.21 -6.17 7.07
CA SER A 63 -6.39 -7.01 6.81
C SER A 63 -7.61 -6.40 7.47
N ILE A 64 -8.79 -6.73 6.97
CA ILE A 64 -10.06 -6.45 7.66
C ILE A 64 -10.88 -7.73 7.83
N THR A 65 -11.51 -7.90 8.98
CA THR A 65 -12.49 -8.99 9.20
C THR A 65 -13.67 -8.45 10.02
N PRO A 66 -14.87 -9.03 9.91
CA PRO A 66 -15.99 -8.65 10.77
C PRO A 66 -15.66 -8.77 12.26
N GLU A 67 -14.85 -9.76 12.65
CA GLU A 67 -14.57 -10.08 14.06
C GLU A 67 -13.47 -9.19 14.66
N ARG A 68 -12.42 -8.88 13.90
CA ARG A 68 -11.26 -8.10 14.40
C ARG A 68 -11.21 -6.66 13.91
N GLY A 69 -12.05 -6.30 12.94
CA GLY A 69 -11.97 -5.01 12.27
C GLY A 69 -10.66 -4.84 11.48
N LEU A 70 -10.21 -3.58 11.34
CA LEU A 70 -8.98 -3.24 10.64
C LEU A 70 -7.74 -3.61 11.48
N THR A 71 -6.85 -4.43 10.92
CA THR A 71 -5.60 -4.87 11.57
C THR A 71 -4.40 -4.52 10.69
N LEU A 72 -3.40 -3.83 11.25
CA LEU A 72 -2.11 -3.58 10.61
C LEU A 72 -1.17 -4.76 10.89
N HIS A 73 -0.62 -5.38 9.84
CA HIS A 73 0.31 -6.50 9.94
C HIS A 73 1.77 -6.08 9.76
N GLN A 74 2.01 -5.12 8.86
CA GLN A 74 3.37 -4.72 8.50
C GLN A 74 3.42 -3.28 8.00
N THR A 75 4.53 -2.60 8.31
CA THR A 75 4.89 -1.32 7.72
C THR A 75 6.26 -1.44 7.06
N VAL A 76 6.34 -1.12 5.77
CA VAL A 76 7.59 -1.08 5.01
C VAL A 76 7.93 0.37 4.71
N ASN A 77 9.03 0.87 5.27
CA ASN A 77 9.55 2.19 4.92
C ASN A 77 10.27 2.13 3.57
N THR A 78 9.91 3.01 2.65
CA THR A 78 10.48 3.05 1.29
C THR A 78 10.55 4.49 0.77
N ALA A 79 11.01 4.68 -0.46
CA ALA A 79 10.82 5.95 -1.16
C ALA A 79 9.34 6.17 -1.47
N ALA A 80 8.95 7.40 -1.82
CA ALA A 80 7.55 7.70 -2.12
C ALA A 80 7.01 6.73 -3.19
N VAL A 81 5.90 6.06 -2.90
CA VAL A 81 5.29 5.08 -3.81
C VAL A 81 4.50 5.84 -4.85
N LEU A 82 4.74 5.52 -6.13
CA LEU A 82 4.06 6.16 -7.26
C LEU A 82 2.83 5.35 -7.68
N ASP A 83 2.96 4.03 -7.71
CA ASP A 83 1.89 3.09 -8.04
C ASP A 83 2.23 1.73 -7.41
N GLN A 84 1.20 0.95 -7.13
CA GLN A 84 1.31 -0.41 -6.63
C GLN A 84 0.17 -1.25 -7.18
N LYS A 85 0.41 -2.53 -7.43
CA LYS A 85 -0.62 -3.42 -7.96
C LYS A 85 -0.37 -4.87 -7.62
N TRP A 86 -1.37 -5.54 -7.09
CA TRP A 86 -1.36 -7.00 -6.99
C TRP A 86 -1.48 -7.62 -8.39
N CYS A 87 -0.62 -8.58 -8.69
CA CYS A 87 -0.79 -9.41 -9.88
C CYS A 87 -2.12 -10.18 -9.76
N HIS A 88 -2.94 -10.14 -10.82
CA HIS A 88 -4.24 -10.83 -10.84
C HIS A 88 -4.14 -12.35 -10.89
N TYR A 89 -2.95 -12.87 -11.23
CA TYR A 89 -2.66 -14.30 -11.25
C TYR A 89 -1.56 -14.63 -10.26
N LYS A 90 -1.70 -15.78 -9.60
CA LYS A 90 -0.60 -16.35 -8.82
C LYS A 90 0.49 -16.84 -9.77
N VAL A 91 1.73 -16.42 -9.52
CA VAL A 91 2.90 -16.92 -10.25
C VAL A 91 3.56 -17.99 -9.39
N ALA A 92 3.66 -19.22 -9.91
CA ALA A 92 4.14 -20.37 -9.13
C ALA A 92 3.41 -20.57 -7.79
N GLY A 93 2.11 -20.27 -7.73
CA GLY A 93 1.30 -20.36 -6.51
C GLY A 93 1.47 -19.18 -5.54
N ILE A 94 2.24 -18.15 -5.91
CA ILE A 94 2.57 -17.01 -5.05
C ILE A 94 1.77 -15.78 -5.47
N SER A 95 1.20 -15.06 -4.50
CA SER A 95 0.62 -13.72 -4.71
C SER A 95 1.74 -12.69 -4.78
N LEU A 96 1.85 -11.98 -5.90
CA LEU A 96 2.86 -10.95 -6.11
C LEU A 96 2.25 -9.55 -6.10
N LEU A 97 2.95 -8.62 -5.48
CA LEU A 97 2.66 -7.18 -5.48
C LEU A 97 3.80 -6.46 -6.20
N GLY A 98 3.50 -5.77 -7.29
CA GLY A 98 4.41 -4.84 -7.93
C GLY A 98 4.29 -3.46 -7.31
N VAL A 99 5.43 -2.78 -7.10
CA VAL A 99 5.50 -1.43 -6.54
C VAL A 99 6.50 -0.63 -7.36
N VAL A 100 6.15 0.60 -7.75
CA VAL A 100 7.10 1.56 -8.31
C VAL A 100 7.28 2.74 -7.39
N ASN A 101 8.52 3.16 -7.18
CA ASN A 101 8.83 4.23 -6.23
C ASN A 101 9.67 5.37 -6.85
N ALA A 102 9.76 6.46 -6.10
CA ALA A 102 10.44 7.69 -6.51
C ALA A 102 11.97 7.56 -6.72
N LEU A 103 12.58 6.41 -6.37
CA LEU A 103 13.98 6.11 -6.66
C LEU A 103 14.15 5.36 -7.98
N LYS A 104 13.17 5.43 -8.89
CA LYS A 104 13.17 4.75 -10.18
C LYS A 104 13.23 3.21 -10.06
N LYS A 105 12.77 2.65 -8.93
CA LYS A 105 12.76 1.20 -8.72
C LYS A 105 11.39 0.61 -9.00
N ILE A 106 11.38 -0.51 -9.70
CA ILE A 106 10.28 -1.47 -9.76
C ILE A 106 10.63 -2.57 -8.75
N GLU A 107 9.85 -2.70 -7.70
CA GLU A 107 10.00 -3.71 -6.65
C GLU A 107 8.88 -4.73 -6.77
N VAL A 108 9.20 -6.01 -6.59
CA VAL A 108 8.23 -7.11 -6.57
C VAL A 108 8.29 -7.77 -5.21
N TYR A 109 7.17 -7.76 -4.51
CA TYR A 109 6.99 -8.41 -3.22
C TYR A 109 6.16 -9.68 -3.38
N LYS A 110 6.43 -10.69 -2.55
CA LYS A 110 5.55 -11.85 -2.37
C LYS A 110 4.81 -11.73 -1.04
N LEU A 111 3.55 -12.18 -1.00
CA LEU A 111 2.81 -12.37 0.26
C LEU A 111 3.08 -13.77 0.82
N ASN A 112 3.50 -13.86 2.08
CA ASN A 112 3.72 -15.12 2.78
C ASN A 112 2.47 -15.55 3.59
N ASN A 113 2.55 -16.72 4.25
CA ASN A 113 1.45 -17.29 5.02
C ASN A 113 1.16 -16.53 6.33
N ASP A 114 2.13 -15.76 6.83
CA ASP A 114 2.03 -14.97 8.06
C ASP A 114 1.48 -13.56 7.79
N ILE A 115 0.94 -13.31 6.59
CA ILE A 115 0.45 -12.00 6.13
C ILE A 115 1.57 -10.96 6.23
N GLN A 116 2.70 -11.26 5.59
CA GLN A 116 3.79 -10.31 5.39
C GLN A 116 4.17 -10.25 3.90
N ILE A 117 4.51 -9.05 3.44
CA ILE A 117 5.15 -8.83 2.16
C ILE A 117 6.68 -8.89 2.31
N GLU A 118 7.30 -9.74 1.50
CA GLU A 118 8.75 -9.90 1.43
C GLU A 118 9.24 -9.48 0.05
N LEU A 119 10.28 -8.64 -0.02
CA LEU A 119 10.89 -8.25 -1.27
C LEU A 119 11.48 -9.49 -1.96
N LEU A 120 10.98 -9.81 -3.13
CA LEU A 120 11.43 -10.94 -3.94
C LEU A 120 12.51 -10.52 -4.94
N SER A 121 12.32 -9.38 -5.60
CA SER A 121 13.24 -8.83 -6.59
C SER A 121 12.97 -7.35 -6.82
N PHE A 122 13.94 -6.65 -7.41
CA PHE A 122 13.73 -5.29 -7.89
C PHE A 122 14.53 -5.04 -9.18
N TYR A 123 14.10 -4.06 -9.94
CA TYR A 123 14.80 -3.51 -11.09
C TYR A 123 14.89 -1.99 -10.94
N GLU A 124 16.05 -1.40 -11.26
CA GLU A 124 16.27 0.04 -11.23
C GLU A 124 16.31 0.58 -12.67
N LEU A 125 15.41 1.51 -12.98
CA LEU A 125 15.35 2.16 -14.28
C LEU A 125 16.52 3.16 -14.37
N GLN A 126 17.33 3.03 -15.43
CA GLN A 126 18.42 3.96 -15.73
C GLN A 126 17.87 5.35 -16.10
#